data_AF-A0A2T9X3P6-F1
#
_entry.id   AF-A0A2T9X3P6-F1
#
_cell.length_a   1.000
_cell.length_b   1.000
_cell.length_c   1.000
_cell.angle_alpha   90.00
_cell.angle_beta   90.00
_cell.angle_gamma   90.00
#
_symmetry.space_group_name_H-M   'P 1'
#
loop_
_entity.id
_entity.type
_entity.pdbx_description
1 polymer ?
#
loop_
_entity_poly.entity_id
_entity_poly.type
_entity_poly.pdbx_seq_one_letter_code
_entity_poly.pdbx_strand_id
1 'polypeptide(L)'
;LKALLINFGKTIRTHDLDEILDEIQRESVIRGDEIMQDVDKVTVHYTIARYPDATNAVPARLYSKEDAEDLIKRAERAIEWVKRYLQ
;
A
#
# COMPACT_ATOMS: atom_id res chain seq x y z
N LEU A 1 1.38 1.89 -6.94
CA LEU A 1 1.71 0.50 -7.36
C LEU A 1 0.96 0.06 -8.60
N LYS A 2 -0.39 0.02 -8.63
CA LYS A 2 -1.16 -0.38 -9.84
C LYS A 2 -0.77 0.38 -11.11
N ALA A 3 -0.53 1.70 -11.02
CA ALA A 3 -0.06 2.49 -12.15
C ALA A 3 1.27 1.98 -12.73
N LEU A 4 2.18 1.51 -11.88
CA LEU A 4 3.46 0.94 -12.30
C LEU A 4 3.28 -0.41 -13.00
N LEU A 5 2.39 -1.28 -12.52
CA LEU A 5 2.01 -2.51 -13.24
C LEU A 5 1.38 -2.21 -14.61
N ILE A 6 0.51 -1.20 -14.67
CA ILE A 6 -0.11 -0.77 -15.93
C ILE A 6 0.95 -0.26 -16.91
N ASN A 7 1.97 0.47 -16.43
CA ASN A 7 3.10 0.90 -17.25
C ASN A 7 3.88 -0.29 -17.85
N PHE A 8 3.86 -1.46 -17.18
CA PHE A 8 4.40 -2.73 -17.70
C PHE A 8 3.37 -3.57 -18.48
N GLY A 9 2.20 -3.03 -18.80
CA GLY A 9 1.15 -3.73 -19.56
C GLY A 9 0.40 -4.79 -18.75
N LYS A 10 0.45 -4.75 -17.42
CA LYS A 10 -0.19 -5.72 -16.52
C LYS A 10 -1.32 -5.08 -15.71
N THR A 11 -2.30 -5.89 -15.34
CA THR A 11 -3.39 -5.48 -14.44
C THR A 11 -3.66 -6.56 -13.40
N ILE A 12 -3.92 -6.14 -12.16
CA ILE A 12 -4.27 -7.03 -11.05
C ILE A 12 -5.45 -6.42 -10.28
N ARG A 13 -6.37 -7.28 -9.81
CA ARG A 13 -7.59 -6.88 -9.08
C ARG A 13 -7.53 -7.31 -7.62
N THR A 14 -6.58 -6.74 -6.89
CA THR A 14 -6.43 -6.88 -5.44
C THR A 14 -6.32 -5.51 -4.77
N HIS A 15 -6.50 -5.47 -3.45
CA HIS A 15 -6.26 -4.31 -2.60
C HIS A 15 -5.09 -4.53 -1.64
N ASP A 16 -4.53 -5.73 -1.64
CA ASP A 16 -3.31 -6.07 -0.93
C ASP A 16 -2.13 -5.39 -1.62
N LEU A 17 -1.45 -4.47 -0.94
CA LEU A 17 -0.34 -3.74 -1.54
C LEU A 17 0.92 -4.59 -1.63
N ASP A 18 1.08 -5.58 -0.74
CA ASP A 18 2.19 -6.53 -0.73
C ASP A 18 2.10 -7.44 -1.94
N GLU A 19 0.91 -7.97 -2.24
CA GLU A 19 0.67 -8.78 -3.44
C GLU A 19 0.97 -7.98 -4.72
N ILE A 20 0.60 -6.69 -4.76
CA ILE A 20 0.89 -5.83 -5.92
C ILE A 20 2.39 -5.55 -6.02
N LEU A 21 3.09 -5.36 -4.89
CA LEU A 21 4.53 -5.14 -4.86
C LEU A 21 5.29 -6.38 -5.32
N ASP A 22 4.90 -7.57 -4.84
CA ASP A 22 5.45 -8.84 -5.28
C ASP A 22 5.30 -9.05 -6.79
N GLU A 23 4.15 -8.69 -7.35
CA GLU A 23 3.93 -8.76 -8.79
C GLU A 23 4.85 -7.83 -9.57
N ILE A 24 5.08 -6.60 -9.08
CA ILE A 24 6.05 -5.67 -9.69
C ILE A 24 7.46 -6.29 -9.69
N GLN A 25 7.86 -6.93 -8.59
CA GLN A 25 9.17 -7.56 -8.46
C GLN A 25 9.32 -8.83 -9.32
N ARG A 26 8.23 -9.55 -9.58
CA ARG A 26 8.23 -10.71 -10.49
C ARG A 26 8.33 -10.30 -11.96
N GLU A 27 7.63 -9.23 -12.33
CA GLU A 27 7.46 -8.82 -13.72
C GLU A 27 8.50 -7.80 -14.19
N SER A 28 9.34 -7.29 -13.29
CA SER A 28 10.36 -6.28 -13.61
C SER A 28 11.64 -6.47 -12.80
N VAL A 29 12.68 -5.73 -13.18
CA VAL A 29 13.95 -5.67 -12.41
C VAL A 29 13.85 -4.76 -11.17
N ILE A 30 12.69 -4.14 -10.94
CA ILE A 30 12.49 -3.19 -9.85
C ILE A 30 12.34 -3.95 -8.54
N ARG A 31 13.17 -3.59 -7.56
CA ARG A 31 13.13 -4.12 -6.20
C ARG A 31 12.35 -3.16 -5.28
N GLY A 32 11.41 -3.70 -4.53
CA GLY A 32 10.51 -2.98 -3.63
C GLY A 32 10.95 -2.93 -2.18
N ASP A 33 12.16 -3.43 -1.88
CA ASP A 33 12.64 -3.64 -0.51
C ASP A 33 12.58 -2.36 0.36
N GLU A 34 12.75 -1.17 -0.25
CA GLU A 34 12.70 0.12 0.47
C GLU A 34 11.31 0.56 0.93
N ILE A 35 10.24 0.05 0.30
CA ILE A 35 8.85 0.39 0.65
C ILE A 35 8.07 -0.79 1.22
N MET A 36 8.68 -1.97 1.33
CA MET A 36 8.01 -3.21 1.75
C MET A 36 7.30 -3.05 3.11
N GLN A 37 7.97 -2.47 4.10
CA GLN A 37 7.35 -2.22 5.41
C GLN A 37 6.26 -1.15 5.38
N ASP A 38 6.34 -0.21 4.44
CA ASP A 38 5.35 0.85 4.31
C ASP A 38 4.06 0.34 3.66
N VAL A 39 4.18 -0.52 2.65
CA VAL A 39 3.02 -1.15 2.01
C VAL A 39 2.32 -2.12 2.94
N ASP A 40 3.06 -3.01 3.63
CA ASP A 40 2.53 -3.96 4.62
C ASP A 40 1.71 -3.24 5.68
N LYS A 41 2.29 -2.18 6.24
CA LYS A 41 1.63 -1.40 7.30
C LYS A 41 0.35 -0.74 6.80
N VAL A 42 0.30 -0.28 5.55
CA VAL A 42 -0.88 0.38 4.98
C VAL A 42 -1.94 -0.64 4.52
N THR A 43 -1.55 -1.83 4.06
CA THR A 43 -2.43 -2.87 3.51
C THR A 43 -3.59 -3.20 4.45
N VAL A 44 -3.30 -3.45 5.74
CA VAL A 44 -4.32 -3.86 6.73
C VAL A 44 -5.46 -2.83 6.86
N HIS A 45 -5.14 -1.54 6.69
CA HIS A 45 -6.07 -0.44 6.88
C HIS A 45 -7.14 -0.35 5.78
N TYR A 46 -6.97 -1.05 4.65
CA TYR A 46 -8.02 -1.21 3.66
C TYR A 46 -9.31 -1.77 4.30
N THR A 47 -9.18 -2.72 5.21
CA THR A 47 -10.33 -3.38 5.86
C THR A 47 -10.65 -2.73 7.22
N ILE A 48 -9.65 -2.60 8.10
CA ILE A 48 -9.91 -2.24 9.51
C ILE A 48 -10.38 -0.80 9.70
N ALA A 49 -10.16 0.10 8.72
CA ALA A 49 -10.65 1.47 8.79
C ALA A 49 -12.16 1.61 8.52
N ARG A 50 -12.84 0.55 8.05
CA ARG A 50 -14.22 0.62 7.56
C ARG A 50 -15.17 -0.36 8.24
N TYR A 51 -14.68 -1.53 8.61
CA TYR A 51 -15.49 -2.66 9.01
C TYR A 51 -15.37 -2.91 10.53
N PRO A 52 -16.42 -2.62 11.33
CA PRO A 52 -16.39 -2.84 12.78
C PRO A 52 -16.12 -4.30 13.16
N ASP A 53 -16.62 -5.25 12.37
CA ASP A 53 -16.42 -6.69 12.52
C ASP A 53 -14.95 -7.11 12.37
N ALA A 54 -14.13 -6.36 11.62
CA ALA A 54 -12.70 -6.62 11.50
C ALA A 54 -11.90 -6.22 12.74
N THR A 55 -12.47 -5.44 13.66
CA THR A 55 -11.76 -4.84 14.80
C THR A 55 -12.45 -5.05 16.14
N ASN A 56 -13.68 -5.59 16.13
CA ASN A 56 -14.60 -5.64 17.27
C ASN A 56 -14.78 -4.27 17.97
N ALA A 57 -14.62 -3.17 17.22
CA ALA A 57 -14.69 -1.80 17.70
C ALA A 57 -15.27 -0.87 16.63
N VAL A 58 -15.53 0.38 16.98
CA VAL A 58 -15.89 1.42 16.00
C VAL A 58 -14.60 1.86 15.28
N PRO A 59 -14.44 1.65 13.96
CA PRO A 59 -13.18 1.89 13.26
C PRO A 59 -12.59 3.28 13.46
N ALA A 60 -13.44 4.32 13.45
CA ALA A 60 -13.01 5.71 13.63
C ALA A 60 -12.36 5.99 15.00
N ARG A 61 -12.58 5.13 16.01
CA ARG A 61 -12.00 5.26 17.35
C ARG A 61 -10.64 4.57 17.50
N LEU A 62 -10.19 3.85 16.47
CA LEU A 62 -8.93 3.12 16.49
C LEU A 62 -7.72 3.98 16.10
N TYR A 63 -7.95 5.17 15.55
CA TYR A 63 -6.90 6.02 15.02
C TYR A 63 -6.77 7.27 15.88
N SER A 64 -5.56 7.48 16.38
CA SER A 64 -5.12 8.79 16.83
C SER A 64 -4.71 9.66 15.63
N LYS A 65 -4.46 10.95 15.89
CA LYS A 65 -3.90 11.84 14.86
C LYS A 65 -2.50 11.37 14.46
N GLU A 66 -1.72 10.92 15.44
CA GLU A 66 -0.36 10.43 15.27
C GLU A 66 -0.32 9.17 14.37
N ASP A 67 -1.26 8.24 14.56
CA ASP A 67 -1.41 7.06 13.69
C ASP A 67 -1.70 7.46 12.24
N ALA A 68 -2.63 8.39 12.05
CA ALA A 68 -3.01 8.87 10.72
C ALA A 68 -1.83 9.57 10.01
N GLU A 69 -1.08 10.40 10.73
CA GLU A 69 0.10 11.08 10.20
C GLU A 69 1.23 10.10 9.84
N ASP A 70 1.45 9.04 10.62
CA ASP A 70 2.42 7.98 10.26
C ASP A 70 1.99 7.24 8.98
N LEU A 71 0.72 6.83 8.89
CA LEU A 71 0.21 6.14 7.71
C LEU A 71 0.27 6.99 6.44
N ILE A 72 -0.01 8.30 6.55
CA ILE A 72 0.15 9.24 5.43
C ILE A 72 1.61 9.28 4.97
N LYS A 73 2.56 9.44 5.89
CA LYS A 73 4.00 9.46 5.54
C LYS A 73 4.46 8.17 4.87
N ARG A 74 3.95 7.02 5.30
CA ARG A 74 4.21 5.71 4.66
C ARG A 74 3.68 5.65 3.24
N ALA A 75 2.42 6.06 3.06
CA ALA A 75 1.80 6.12 1.73
C ALA A 75 2.53 7.09 0.80
N GLU A 76 2.97 8.24 1.30
CA GLU A 76 3.77 9.21 0.54
C GLU A 76 5.10 8.61 0.08
N ARG A 77 5.83 7.90 0.95
CA ARG A 77 7.06 7.20 0.55
C ARG A 77 6.81 6.18 -0.56
N ALA A 78 5.74 5.40 -0.47
CA ALA A 78 5.35 4.46 -1.53
C ALA A 78 5.01 5.16 -2.85
N ILE A 79 4.34 6.32 -2.80
CA ILE A 79 4.04 7.13 -3.99
C ILE A 79 5.32 7.69 -4.61
N GLU A 80 6.20 8.28 -3.81
CA GLU A 80 7.46 8.84 -4.29
C GLU A 80 8.36 7.77 -4.89
N TRP A 81 8.40 6.57 -4.30
CA TRP A 81 9.08 5.42 -4.90
C TRP A 81 8.50 5.07 -6.27
N VAL A 82 7.17 4.94 -6.40
CA VAL A 82 6.51 4.66 -7.67
C VAL A 82 6.86 5.70 -8.74
N LYS A 83 6.86 7.00 -8.37
CA LYS A 83 7.17 8.10 -9.30
C LYS A 83 8.57 8.01 -9.90
N ARG A 84 9.55 7.38 -9.23
CA ARG A 84 10.91 7.20 -9.78
C ARG A 84 10.94 6.28 -11.00
N TYR A 85 9.90 5.46 -11.19
CA TYR A 85 9.83 4.45 -12.25
C TYR A 85 8.70 4.70 -13.24
N LEU A 86 7.86 5.70 -13.01
CA LEU A 86 6.88 6.18 -13.98
C LEU A 86 7.53 7.26 -14.84
N GLN A 87 7.45 7.10 -16.16
CA GLN A 87 7.84 8.11 -17.14
C GLN A 87 6.69 9.07 -17.43
#